data_AF-A0A8B8K4T3-F1
#
_entry.id   AF-A0A8B8K4T3-F1
#
_cell.length_a   1.000
_cell.length_b   1.000
_cell.length_c   1.000
_cell.angle_alpha   90.00
_cell.angle_beta   90.00
_cell.angle_gamma   90.00
#
_symmetry.space_group_name_H-M   'P 1'
#
loop_
_entity.id
_entity.type
_entity.pdbx_description
1 polymer ?
#
loop_
_entity_poly.entity_id
_entity_poly.type
_entity_poly.pdbx_seq_one_letter_code
_entity_poly.pdbx_strand_id
1 'polypeptide(L)'
;MPKTFNFLDELVTHHKIPLHSCLCHRGVWVRRKRHWKVQANVQEFSTEKIKELKKEHKNAKVVIGIGGRGTKYPSILKENYNGLTMPRSHSKILEIDYKDDCVIEYLKKDVLINVVSIAPSAPVLLQYKTLYKEQKGYINWVDYQFYDQCLSSKCEFEKLYHDLSDVFKDKLLAGYSTDPNDKDNQISPEDFLKACEDLIKCQFLPGIFV
;
A
#
# COMPACT_ATOMS: atom_id res chain seq x y z
N MET A 1 32.43 10.16 8.59
CA MET A 1 31.31 9.26 8.99
C MET A 1 30.15 9.55 8.05
N PRO A 2 29.64 8.57 7.28
CA PRO A 2 28.49 8.83 6.43
C PRO A 2 27.25 8.96 7.31
N LYS A 3 26.53 10.06 7.16
CA LYS A 3 25.21 10.26 7.78
C LYS A 3 24.29 9.17 7.23
N THR A 4 23.76 8.32 8.09
CA THR A 4 22.65 7.43 7.76
C THR A 4 21.49 8.30 7.29
N PHE A 5 21.22 8.28 5.99
CA PHE A 5 20.08 8.92 5.37
C PHE A 5 18.81 8.21 5.85
N ASN A 6 18.12 8.77 6.83
CA ASN A 6 16.84 8.23 7.29
C ASN A 6 15.73 8.87 6.44
N PHE A 7 15.40 8.22 5.32
CA PHE A 7 14.43 8.68 4.33
C PHE A 7 13.08 9.08 4.94
N LEU A 8 12.63 8.36 5.98
CA LEU A 8 11.39 8.66 6.69
C LEU A 8 11.49 9.94 7.54
N ASP A 9 12.63 10.19 8.17
CA ASP A 9 12.82 11.41 8.95
C ASP A 9 12.82 12.63 8.03
N GLU A 10 13.45 12.55 6.86
CA GLU A 10 13.50 13.66 5.89
C GLU A 10 12.11 14.00 5.33
N LEU A 11 11.31 12.98 4.99
CA LEU A 11 9.91 13.12 4.56
C LEU A 11 9.05 13.90 5.57
N VAL A 12 9.15 13.54 6.86
CA VAL A 12 8.33 14.13 7.92
C VAL A 12 8.84 15.52 8.32
N THR A 13 10.15 15.66 8.54
CA THR A 13 10.71 16.82 9.25
C THR A 13 11.06 17.98 8.31
N HIS A 14 11.53 17.69 7.09
CA HIS A 14 12.02 18.73 6.19
C HIS A 14 10.98 19.14 5.14
N HIS A 15 10.19 18.19 4.64
CA HIS A 15 9.31 18.42 3.50
C HIS A 15 7.83 18.60 3.87
N LYS A 16 7.46 18.43 5.16
CA LYS A 16 6.07 18.53 5.66
C LYS A 16 5.05 17.74 4.83
N ILE A 17 5.49 16.64 4.23
CA ILE A 17 4.63 15.83 3.38
C ILE A 17 3.61 15.13 4.28
N PRO A 18 2.30 15.18 3.98
CA PRO A 18 1.32 14.34 4.64
C PRO A 18 1.70 12.87 4.42
N LEU A 19 2.43 12.32 5.39
CA LEU A 19 2.51 10.89 5.54
C LEU A 19 1.13 10.44 6.00
N HIS A 20 0.35 9.94 5.05
CA HIS A 20 -0.57 8.87 5.37
C HIS A 20 0.31 7.70 5.83
N SER A 21 0.69 7.73 7.11
CA SER A 21 1.39 6.66 7.78
C SER A 21 0.43 5.48 7.93
N CYS A 22 0.10 4.87 6.82
CA CYS A 22 -0.04 3.43 6.80
C CYS A 22 1.37 2.92 7.11
N LEU A 23 1.63 2.56 8.37
CA LEU A 23 2.61 1.51 8.60
C LEU A 23 2.09 0.29 7.84
N CYS A 24 2.46 0.16 6.57
CA CYS A 24 2.37 -1.08 5.83
C CYS A 24 3.52 -1.95 6.35
N HIS A 25 3.35 -2.50 7.54
CA HIS A 25 4.24 -3.55 8.01
C HIS A 25 3.62 -4.85 7.55
N ARG A 26 4.26 -5.45 6.53
CA ARG A 26 3.84 -6.59 5.72
C ARG A 26 3.38 -7.78 6.59
N GLY A 27 2.16 -7.72 7.08
CA GLY A 27 1.43 -8.86 7.61
C GLY A 27 0.87 -9.66 6.47
N VAL A 28 1.72 -10.37 5.73
CA VAL A 28 1.29 -11.12 4.53
C VAL A 28 0.37 -12.26 4.94
N TRP A 29 -0.92 -12.19 4.60
CA TRP A 29 -1.82 -13.33 4.74
C TRP A 29 -1.86 -14.13 3.44
N VAL A 30 -1.60 -15.43 3.56
CA VAL A 30 -1.51 -16.34 2.42
C VAL A 30 -2.54 -17.44 2.52
N ARG A 31 -3.27 -17.66 1.42
CA ARG A 31 -4.25 -18.74 1.32
C ARG A 31 -3.55 -20.08 1.06
N ARG A 32 -3.73 -21.06 1.96
CA ARG A 32 -3.54 -22.49 1.67
C ARG A 32 -4.85 -23.22 1.93
N LYS A 33 -5.40 -23.89 0.91
CA LYS A 33 -6.59 -24.77 1.02
C LYS A 33 -7.72 -24.15 1.88
N ARG A 34 -8.22 -22.97 1.48
CA ARG A 34 -9.33 -22.21 2.11
C ARG A 34 -9.04 -21.56 3.47
N HIS A 35 -7.79 -21.56 3.95
CA HIS A 35 -7.43 -20.90 5.20
C HIS A 35 -6.36 -19.83 4.96
N TRP A 36 -6.58 -18.64 5.52
CA TRP A 36 -5.60 -17.57 5.57
C TRP A 36 -4.61 -17.85 6.71
N LYS A 37 -3.31 -17.77 6.42
CA LYS A 37 -2.26 -17.86 7.43
C LYS A 37 -1.50 -16.55 7.52
N VAL A 38 -1.35 -16.04 8.74
CA VAL A 38 -0.42 -14.95 9.06
C VAL A 38 0.99 -15.40 8.73
N GLN A 39 1.73 -14.60 7.96
CA GLN A 39 3.17 -14.78 7.77
C GLN A 39 4.01 -13.71 8.47
N ALA A 40 3.38 -12.66 9.02
CA ALA A 40 4.08 -11.70 9.87
C ALA A 40 4.64 -12.38 11.13
N ASN A 41 5.71 -11.80 11.67
CA ASN A 41 6.20 -12.15 12.98
C ASN A 41 5.20 -11.70 14.06
N VAL A 42 4.33 -12.62 14.48
CA VAL A 42 3.27 -12.33 15.47
C VAL A 42 3.80 -12.00 16.86
N GLN A 43 5.06 -12.30 17.17
CA GLN A 43 5.70 -11.88 18.43
C GLN A 43 6.10 -10.40 18.38
N GLU A 44 6.48 -9.90 17.21
CA GLU A 44 6.81 -8.49 16.98
C GLU A 44 5.58 -7.63 16.71
N PHE A 45 4.56 -8.19 16.05
CA PHE A 45 3.33 -7.50 15.66
C PHE A 45 2.11 -8.12 16.35
N SER A 46 2.19 -8.29 17.67
CA SER A 46 1.10 -8.84 18.48
C SER A 46 -0.05 -7.83 18.64
N THR A 47 -1.19 -8.32 19.10
CA THR A 47 -2.36 -7.46 19.36
C THR A 47 -2.07 -6.44 20.48
N GLU A 48 -1.29 -6.84 21.47
CA GLU A 48 -0.88 -6.01 22.61
C GLU A 48 0.01 -4.85 22.14
N LYS A 49 1.03 -5.15 21.32
CA LYS A 49 1.92 -4.14 20.75
C LYS A 49 1.18 -3.16 19.84
N ILE A 50 0.21 -3.63 19.06
CA ILE A 50 -0.66 -2.77 18.25
C ILE A 50 -1.50 -1.83 19.14
N LYS A 51 -2.02 -2.32 20.27
CA LYS A 51 -2.78 -1.48 21.22
C LYS A 51 -1.90 -0.43 21.86
N GLU A 52 -0.68 -0.80 22.27
CA GLU A 52 0.30 0.13 22.84
C GLU A 52 0.66 1.24 21.84
N LEU A 53 1.01 0.86 20.61
CA LEU A 53 1.30 1.80 19.52
C LEU A 53 0.15 2.80 19.28
N LYS A 54 -1.11 2.35 19.34
CA LYS A 54 -2.27 3.23 19.17
C LYS A 54 -2.56 4.12 20.36
N LYS A 55 -2.18 3.69 21.56
CA LYS A 55 -2.27 4.51 22.76
C LYS A 55 -1.30 5.68 22.69
N GLU A 56 -0.09 5.43 22.21
CA GLU A 56 0.98 6.42 22.05
C GLU A 56 0.74 7.32 20.83
N HIS A 57 0.26 6.74 19.73
CA HIS A 57 0.05 7.43 18.47
C HIS A 57 -1.42 7.38 18.06
N LYS A 58 -2.23 8.31 18.56
CA LYS A 58 -3.69 8.34 18.33
C LYS A 58 -4.09 8.42 16.84
N ASN A 59 -3.21 8.97 16.00
CA ASN A 59 -3.43 9.08 14.55
C ASN A 59 -2.97 7.83 13.78
N ALA A 60 -2.24 6.91 14.43
CA ALA A 60 -1.72 5.73 13.79
C ALA A 60 -2.85 4.74 13.45
N LYS A 61 -2.81 4.28 12.20
CA LYS A 61 -3.70 3.26 11.68
C LYS A 61 -2.87 2.01 11.38
N VAL A 62 -3.46 0.85 11.62
CA VAL A 62 -2.83 -0.44 11.32
C VAL A 62 -3.62 -1.09 10.22
N VAL A 63 -2.91 -1.44 9.16
CA VAL A 63 -3.42 -2.04 7.93
C VAL A 63 -2.87 -3.45 7.80
N ILE A 64 -3.70 -4.38 7.33
CA ILE A 64 -3.30 -5.75 7.04
C ILE A 64 -3.20 -5.93 5.52
N GLY A 65 -2.04 -6.34 5.03
CA GLY A 65 -1.81 -6.70 3.63
C GLY A 65 -2.23 -8.15 3.33
N ILE A 66 -3.01 -8.36 2.27
CA ILE A 66 -3.33 -9.69 1.76
C ILE A 66 -2.70 -9.86 0.38
N GLY A 67 -1.93 -10.93 0.16
CA GLY A 67 -1.25 -11.18 -1.12
C GLY A 67 0.25 -11.36 -0.92
N GLY A 68 1.06 -10.54 -1.58
CA GLY A 68 2.51 -10.48 -1.40
C GLY A 68 3.29 -10.60 -2.71
N ARG A 69 4.55 -10.12 -2.69
CA ARG A 69 5.42 -10.09 -3.87
C ARG A 69 5.75 -11.49 -4.41
N GLY A 70 5.90 -11.57 -5.74
CA GLY A 70 6.42 -12.72 -6.47
C GLY A 70 5.37 -13.75 -6.93
N THR A 71 5.83 -14.79 -7.63
CA THR A 71 4.96 -15.83 -8.21
C THR A 71 4.43 -16.84 -7.20
N LYS A 72 4.87 -16.74 -5.94
CA LYS A 72 4.49 -17.63 -4.84
C LYS A 72 3.00 -17.50 -4.47
N TYR A 73 2.40 -16.36 -4.77
CA TYR A 73 0.99 -16.07 -4.52
C TYR A 73 0.29 -15.76 -5.85
N PRO A 74 0.20 -16.75 -6.77
CA PRO A 74 -0.43 -16.54 -8.05
C PRO A 74 -1.91 -16.18 -7.86
N SER A 75 -2.47 -15.47 -8.85
CA SER A 75 -3.89 -15.08 -8.91
C SER A 75 -4.77 -16.33 -8.97
N ILE A 76 -5.12 -16.92 -7.83
CA ILE A 76 -5.97 -18.13 -7.78
C ILE A 76 -7.41 -17.69 -7.66
N LEU A 77 -8.09 -17.46 -8.78
CA LEU A 77 -9.54 -17.22 -8.76
C LEU A 77 -10.25 -17.91 -9.92
N LYS A 78 -10.81 -19.07 -9.60
CA LYS A 78 -11.97 -19.64 -10.30
C LYS A 78 -13.01 -20.29 -9.38
N GLU A 79 -12.92 -20.18 -8.04
CA GLU A 79 -13.86 -20.88 -7.15
C GLU A 79 -14.32 -20.06 -5.94
N ASN A 80 -15.60 -19.68 -6.00
CA ASN A 80 -16.63 -19.45 -4.96
C ASN A 80 -16.18 -19.15 -3.51
N TYR A 81 -16.52 -17.95 -3.05
CA TYR A 81 -16.34 -17.45 -1.69
C TYR A 81 -17.46 -17.91 -0.76
N ASN A 82 -17.14 -18.76 0.21
CA ASN A 82 -17.93 -19.04 1.42
C ASN A 82 -16.98 -19.53 2.52
N GLY A 83 -16.60 -18.66 3.47
CA GLY A 83 -15.86 -19.11 4.68
C GLY A 83 -14.72 -18.22 5.16
N LEU A 84 -14.98 -16.94 5.43
CA LEU A 84 -14.01 -16.03 6.07
C LEU A 84 -14.40 -15.80 7.54
N THR A 85 -13.74 -16.50 8.46
CA THR A 85 -13.74 -16.16 9.90
C THR A 85 -12.37 -15.61 10.29
N MET A 86 -12.29 -14.30 10.55
CA MET A 86 -11.10 -13.63 11.07
C MET A 86 -11.14 -13.56 12.61
N PRO A 87 -9.99 -13.66 13.31
CA PRO A 87 -9.94 -13.44 14.76
C PRO A 87 -10.38 -12.03 15.12
N ARG A 88 -11.20 -11.88 16.18
CA ARG A 88 -11.66 -10.59 16.70
C ARG A 88 -10.50 -9.84 17.39
N SER A 89 -9.80 -8.99 16.66
CA SER A 89 -8.97 -7.93 17.24
C SER A 89 -9.41 -6.54 16.74
N HIS A 90 -9.45 -5.59 17.67
CA HIS A 90 -9.99 -4.24 17.45
C HIS A 90 -9.01 -3.37 16.66
N SER A 91 -9.05 -3.50 15.33
CA SER A 91 -8.86 -2.41 14.35
C SER A 91 -8.76 -2.97 12.93
N LYS A 92 -9.56 -2.44 12.00
CA LYS A 92 -9.71 -2.99 10.65
C LYS A 92 -9.37 -1.94 9.59
N ILE A 93 -8.24 -2.12 8.91
CA ILE A 93 -7.94 -1.55 7.60
C ILE A 93 -7.19 -2.63 6.80
N LEU A 94 -7.50 -2.76 5.52
CA LEU A 94 -6.98 -3.82 4.67
C LEU A 94 -6.35 -3.25 3.40
N GLU A 95 -5.15 -3.71 3.10
CA GLU A 95 -4.46 -3.53 1.83
C GLU A 95 -4.61 -4.84 1.05
N ILE A 96 -5.27 -4.75 -0.10
CA ILE A 96 -5.58 -5.92 -0.92
C ILE A 96 -4.62 -5.90 -2.11
N ASP A 97 -3.63 -6.78 -2.07
CA ASP A 97 -2.81 -7.16 -3.23
C ASP A 97 -3.46 -8.38 -3.94
N TYR A 98 -4.78 -8.30 -4.16
CA TYR A 98 -5.58 -9.36 -4.76
C TYR A 98 -6.58 -8.84 -5.78
N LYS A 99 -6.85 -9.65 -6.80
CA LYS A 99 -7.61 -9.28 -8.00
C LYS A 99 -9.06 -9.81 -8.01
N ASP A 100 -9.76 -9.82 -6.86
CA ASP A 100 -11.17 -10.26 -6.82
C ASP A 100 -12.11 -9.18 -6.30
N ASP A 101 -13.11 -8.84 -7.12
CA ASP A 101 -14.24 -7.97 -6.77
C ASP A 101 -15.07 -8.53 -5.61
N CYS A 102 -15.25 -9.86 -5.55
CA CYS A 102 -16.05 -10.54 -4.52
C CYS A 102 -15.42 -10.40 -3.13
N VAL A 103 -14.09 -10.30 -3.06
CA VAL A 103 -13.36 -10.10 -1.80
C VAL A 103 -13.64 -8.70 -1.26
N ILE A 104 -13.53 -7.67 -2.10
CA ILE A 104 -13.70 -6.27 -1.68
C ILE A 104 -15.12 -6.06 -1.13
N GLU A 105 -16.13 -6.57 -1.83
CA GLU A 105 -17.53 -6.45 -1.42
C GLU A 105 -17.80 -7.19 -0.10
N TYR A 106 -17.37 -8.46 0.02
CA TYR A 106 -17.49 -9.25 1.24
C TYR A 106 -16.84 -8.55 2.43
N LEU A 107 -15.64 -8.01 2.25
CA LEU A 107 -14.89 -7.38 3.33
C LEU A 107 -15.58 -6.10 3.85
N LYS A 108 -16.14 -5.28 2.96
CA LYS A 108 -16.87 -4.08 3.39
C LYS A 108 -18.22 -4.41 4.03
N LYS A 109 -18.97 -5.37 3.48
CA LYS A 109 -20.32 -5.71 3.97
C LYS A 109 -20.31 -6.59 5.22
N ASP A 110 -19.52 -7.67 5.21
CA ASP A 110 -19.58 -8.71 6.24
C ASP A 110 -18.50 -8.57 7.33
N VAL A 111 -17.39 -7.90 7.00
CA VAL A 111 -16.26 -7.72 7.94
C VAL A 111 -16.20 -6.31 8.53
N LEU A 112 -17.07 -5.36 8.14
CA LEU A 112 -17.08 -3.97 8.67
C LEU A 112 -15.69 -3.32 8.62
N ILE A 113 -15.09 -3.25 7.43
CA ILE A 113 -13.80 -2.60 7.19
C ILE A 113 -14.00 -1.15 6.73
N ASN A 114 -13.30 -0.21 7.39
CA ASN A 114 -13.49 1.22 7.15
C ASN A 114 -12.63 1.78 6.01
N VAL A 115 -11.49 1.14 5.70
CA VAL A 115 -10.55 1.59 4.67
C VAL A 115 -10.04 0.39 3.89
N VAL A 116 -10.09 0.49 2.56
CA VAL A 116 -9.57 -0.51 1.61
C VAL A 116 -8.60 0.19 0.67
N SER A 117 -7.40 -0.37 0.50
CA SER A 117 -6.48 0.04 -0.56
C SER A 117 -6.13 -1.11 -1.50
N ILE A 118 -5.67 -0.76 -2.70
CA ILE A 118 -5.08 -1.68 -3.68
C ILE A 118 -3.64 -1.25 -3.95
N ALA A 119 -2.74 -2.19 -4.23
CA ALA A 119 -1.31 -1.90 -4.40
C ALA A 119 -0.79 -2.25 -5.80
N PRO A 120 -1.25 -1.58 -6.87
CA PRO A 120 -0.82 -1.86 -8.24
C PRO A 120 0.67 -1.59 -8.47
N SER A 121 1.22 -2.25 -9.47
CA SER A 121 2.56 -2.03 -10.00
C SER A 121 2.57 -2.19 -11.53
N ALA A 122 3.65 -1.80 -12.21
CA ALA A 122 3.69 -1.77 -13.68
C ALA A 122 3.29 -3.10 -14.35
N PRO A 123 3.78 -4.29 -13.92
CA PRO A 123 3.43 -5.57 -14.54
C PRO A 123 1.96 -5.97 -14.43
N VAL A 124 1.22 -5.40 -13.47
CA VAL A 124 -0.17 -5.75 -13.17
C VAL A 124 -1.15 -4.56 -13.28
N LEU A 125 -0.68 -3.42 -13.79
CA LEU A 125 -1.43 -2.18 -13.82
C LEU A 125 -2.74 -2.31 -14.57
N LEU A 126 -2.76 -3.01 -15.72
CA LEU A 126 -3.97 -3.15 -16.52
C LEU A 126 -5.11 -3.83 -15.73
N GLN A 127 -4.79 -4.89 -14.97
CA GLN A 127 -5.78 -5.60 -14.17
C GLN A 127 -6.31 -4.73 -13.03
N TYR A 128 -5.43 -3.99 -12.35
CA TYR A 128 -5.84 -3.09 -11.28
C TYR A 128 -6.60 -1.85 -11.76
N LYS A 129 -6.36 -1.37 -12.99
CA LYS A 129 -7.21 -0.34 -13.63
C LYS A 129 -8.64 -0.84 -13.84
N THR A 130 -8.81 -2.09 -14.28
CA THR A 130 -10.14 -2.72 -14.41
C THR A 130 -10.82 -2.85 -13.05
N LEU A 131 -10.13 -3.42 -12.05
CA LEU A 131 -10.63 -3.55 -10.67
C LEU A 131 -11.05 -2.20 -10.10
N TYR A 132 -10.21 -1.16 -10.26
CA TYR A 132 -10.53 0.17 -9.78
C TYR A 132 -11.76 0.75 -10.47
N LYS A 133 -11.88 0.59 -11.79
CA LYS A 133 -13.05 1.09 -12.53
C LYS A 133 -14.36 0.50 -12.00
N GLU A 134 -14.35 -0.79 -11.67
CA GLU A 134 -15.53 -1.53 -11.18
C GLU A 134 -15.80 -1.26 -9.69
N GLN A 135 -14.76 -1.13 -8.87
CA GLN A 135 -14.86 -1.07 -7.40
C GLN A 135 -14.47 0.29 -6.79
N LYS A 136 -14.33 1.36 -7.59
CA LYS A 136 -13.87 2.69 -7.10
C LYS A 136 -14.66 3.24 -5.92
N GLY A 137 -15.95 2.87 -5.76
CA GLY A 137 -16.77 3.28 -4.61
C GLY A 137 -16.32 2.63 -3.29
N TYR A 138 -15.66 1.48 -3.38
CA TYR A 138 -15.17 0.72 -2.24
C TYR A 138 -13.68 0.93 -1.97
N ILE A 139 -12.90 1.36 -2.96
CA ILE A 139 -11.46 1.61 -2.79
C ILE A 139 -11.22 3.03 -2.26
N ASN A 140 -10.46 3.14 -1.17
CA ASN A 140 -10.10 4.41 -0.54
C ASN A 140 -8.76 4.95 -1.07
N TRP A 141 -7.77 4.08 -1.25
CA TRP A 141 -6.42 4.46 -1.68
C TRP A 141 -5.88 3.50 -2.75
N VAL A 142 -4.99 4.01 -3.59
CA VAL A 142 -4.25 3.26 -4.60
C VAL A 142 -2.77 3.47 -4.32
N ASP A 143 -2.15 2.45 -3.74
CA ASP A 143 -0.77 2.46 -3.26
C ASP A 143 0.15 2.01 -4.41
N TYR A 144 0.38 2.87 -5.40
CA TYR A 144 1.13 2.49 -6.60
C TYR A 144 2.63 2.32 -6.32
N GLN A 145 3.15 1.14 -6.62
CA GLN A 145 4.54 0.75 -6.38
C GLN A 145 5.47 1.26 -7.50
N PHE A 146 5.90 2.53 -7.42
CA PHE A 146 6.79 3.15 -8.43
C PHE A 146 8.17 2.46 -8.52
N TYR A 147 8.55 1.69 -7.50
CA TYR A 147 9.82 0.95 -7.41
C TYR A 147 9.80 -0.41 -8.14
N ASP A 148 8.68 -0.80 -8.77
CA ASP A 148 8.57 -2.01 -9.60
C ASP A 148 8.78 -1.72 -11.10
N GLN A 149 9.36 -0.56 -11.42
CA GLN A 149 9.71 -0.13 -12.78
C GLN A 149 10.86 0.88 -12.75
N CYS A 150 11.75 0.84 -13.74
CA CYS A 150 12.85 1.78 -13.82
C CYS A 150 12.35 3.20 -14.14
N LEU A 151 12.66 4.15 -13.25
CA LEU A 151 12.42 5.58 -13.42
C LEU A 151 13.73 6.31 -13.16
N SER A 152 14.31 6.87 -14.22
CA SER A 152 15.67 7.40 -14.20
C SER A 152 15.76 8.85 -13.73
N SER A 153 14.63 9.55 -13.61
CA SER A 153 14.60 10.96 -13.24
C SER A 153 13.30 11.38 -12.56
N LYS A 154 13.35 12.53 -11.87
CA LYS A 154 12.19 13.27 -11.37
C LYS A 154 11.11 13.47 -12.44
N CYS A 155 11.50 13.89 -13.64
CA CYS A 155 10.56 14.21 -14.73
C CYS A 155 9.78 12.97 -15.21
N GLU A 156 10.46 11.83 -15.32
CA GLU A 156 9.81 10.55 -15.69
C GLU A 156 8.80 10.11 -14.63
N PHE A 157 9.16 10.27 -13.35
CA PHE A 157 8.26 9.99 -12.24
C PHE A 157 7.03 10.90 -12.26
N GLU A 158 7.20 12.21 -12.40
CA GLU A 158 6.09 13.18 -12.42
C GLU A 158 5.14 12.91 -13.59
N LYS A 159 5.69 12.63 -14.79
CA LYS A 159 4.90 12.29 -15.96
C LYS A 159 4.03 11.05 -15.71
N LEU A 160 4.63 9.98 -15.19
CA LEU A 160 3.89 8.77 -14.86
C LEU A 160 2.85 9.02 -13.76
N TYR A 161 3.19 9.81 -12.75
CA TYR A 161 2.26 10.15 -11.68
C TYR A 161 1.03 10.87 -12.23
N HIS A 162 1.22 11.83 -13.14
CA HIS A 162 0.10 12.51 -13.82
C HIS A 162 -0.74 11.54 -14.66
N ASP A 163 -0.11 10.67 -15.46
CA ASP A 163 -0.82 9.66 -16.28
C ASP A 163 -1.66 8.70 -15.41
N LEU A 164 -1.15 8.32 -14.23
CA LEU A 164 -1.86 7.47 -13.27
C LEU A 164 -2.96 8.24 -12.54
N SER A 165 -2.73 9.53 -12.25
CA SER A 165 -3.71 10.41 -11.61
C SER A 165 -4.94 10.62 -12.48
N ASP A 166 -4.81 10.57 -13.81
CA ASP A 166 -5.97 10.60 -14.70
C ASP A 166 -6.92 9.42 -14.50
N VAL A 167 -6.40 8.27 -14.05
CA VAL A 167 -7.19 7.06 -13.80
C VAL A 167 -7.63 6.98 -12.35
N PHE A 168 -6.70 7.12 -11.41
CA PHE A 168 -6.93 6.89 -9.98
C PHE A 168 -7.34 8.15 -9.21
N LYS A 169 -7.22 9.32 -9.83
CA LYS A 169 -7.63 10.63 -9.29
C LYS A 169 -6.96 10.89 -7.93
N ASP A 170 -7.70 11.50 -7.02
CA ASP A 170 -7.32 11.91 -5.67
C ASP A 170 -7.03 10.75 -4.71
N LYS A 171 -7.08 9.50 -5.18
CA LYS A 171 -6.80 8.30 -4.38
C LYS A 171 -5.40 7.74 -4.57
N LEU A 172 -4.60 8.30 -5.49
CA LEU A 172 -3.27 7.79 -5.84
C LEU A 172 -2.21 8.21 -4.81
N LEU A 173 -1.63 7.25 -4.11
CA LEU A 173 -0.46 7.46 -3.26
C LEU A 173 0.83 7.10 -4.01
N ALA A 174 1.90 7.85 -3.76
CA ALA A 174 3.21 7.57 -4.33
C ALA A 174 4.00 6.58 -3.46
N GLY A 175 4.37 5.43 -4.02
CA GLY A 175 5.17 4.41 -3.35
C GLY A 175 6.67 4.56 -3.55
N TYR A 176 7.43 4.45 -2.47
CA TYR A 176 8.89 4.30 -2.49
C TYR A 176 9.28 3.00 -1.77
N SER A 177 10.38 2.35 -2.14
CA SER A 177 10.89 1.18 -1.42
C SER A 177 12.18 1.51 -0.69
N THR A 178 12.37 0.98 0.50
CA THR A 178 13.68 1.00 1.17
C THR A 178 14.35 -0.37 1.15
N ASP A 179 13.75 -1.34 0.44
CA ASP A 179 14.29 -2.69 0.28
C ASP A 179 15.53 -2.65 -0.63
N PRO A 180 16.70 -3.13 -0.16
CA PRO A 180 17.92 -3.08 -0.96
C PRO A 180 17.85 -3.91 -2.24
N ASN A 181 16.90 -4.85 -2.36
CA ASN A 181 16.70 -5.67 -3.56
C ASN A 181 15.96 -4.92 -4.68
N ASP A 182 15.35 -3.77 -4.41
CA ASP A 182 14.60 -2.99 -5.39
C ASP A 182 15.44 -1.86 -6.04
N LYS A 183 16.69 -1.68 -5.61
CA LYS A 183 17.53 -0.50 -5.94
C LYS A 183 17.76 -0.29 -7.43
N ASP A 184 17.87 -1.37 -8.21
CA ASP A 184 18.20 -1.28 -9.64
C ASP A 184 17.07 -0.69 -10.50
N ASN A 185 15.84 -0.68 -9.97
CA ASN A 185 14.67 -0.12 -10.64
C ASN A 185 14.21 1.20 -10.01
N GLN A 186 14.94 1.74 -9.05
CA GLN A 186 14.42 2.82 -8.23
C GLN A 186 14.92 4.19 -8.68
N ILE A 187 13.99 5.13 -8.78
CA ILE A 187 14.31 6.55 -8.77
C ILE A 187 15.16 6.90 -7.54
N SER A 188 16.13 7.79 -7.70
CA SER A 188 16.95 8.24 -6.57
C SER A 188 16.06 8.80 -5.45
N PRO A 189 16.41 8.61 -4.16
CA PRO A 189 15.63 9.18 -3.07
C PRO A 189 15.47 10.70 -3.21
N GLU A 190 16.53 11.40 -3.65
CA GLU A 190 16.52 12.84 -3.85
C GLU A 190 15.53 13.28 -4.94
N ASP A 191 15.52 12.60 -6.10
CA ASP A 191 14.59 12.93 -7.18
C ASP A 191 13.14 12.59 -6.81
N PHE A 192 12.92 11.49 -6.10
CA PHE A 192 11.59 11.12 -5.61
C PHE A 192 11.04 12.18 -4.64
N LEU A 193 11.85 12.63 -3.68
CA LEU A 193 11.46 13.66 -2.71
C LEU A 193 11.15 14.99 -3.41
N LYS A 194 12.02 15.44 -4.32
CA LYS A 194 11.81 16.68 -5.09
C LYS A 194 10.57 16.61 -5.98
N ALA A 195 10.26 15.45 -6.57
CA ALA A 195 9.01 15.26 -7.31
C ALA A 195 7.80 15.39 -6.38
N CYS A 196 7.84 14.71 -5.23
CA CYS A 196 6.74 14.73 -4.28
C CYS A 196 6.47 16.14 -3.74
N GLU A 197 7.51 16.93 -3.45
CA GLU A 197 7.35 18.33 -3.07
C GLU A 197 6.57 19.13 -4.11
N ASP A 198 6.90 18.97 -5.39
CA ASP A 198 6.28 19.74 -6.46
C ASP A 198 4.82 19.31 -6.69
N LEU A 199 4.54 18.01 -6.60
CA LEU A 199 3.17 17.50 -6.64
C LEU A 199 2.34 18.00 -5.45
N ILE A 200 2.92 18.14 -4.25
CA ILE A 200 2.23 18.69 -3.07
C ILE A 200 1.94 20.18 -3.24
N LYS A 201 2.92 20.96 -3.72
CA LYS A 201 2.73 22.40 -3.99
C LYS A 201 1.58 22.64 -4.97
N CYS A 202 1.40 21.73 -5.93
CA CYS A 202 0.32 21.77 -6.90
C CYS A 202 -0.96 21.05 -6.45
N GLN A 203 -1.04 20.58 -5.20
CA GLN A 203 -2.18 19.85 -4.63
C GLN A 203 -2.56 18.54 -5.36
N PHE A 204 -1.60 17.92 -6.05
CA PHE A 204 -1.80 16.65 -6.76
C PHE A 204 -1.51 15.41 -5.92
N LEU A 205 -0.65 15.52 -4.89
CA LEU A 205 -0.22 14.37 -4.10
C LEU A 205 -0.96 14.28 -2.75
N PRO A 206 -1.93 13.35 -2.60
CA PRO A 206 -2.64 13.15 -1.34
C PRO A 206 -1.78 12.46 -0.28
N GLY A 207 -0.74 11.72 -0.67
CA GLY A 207 0.21 11.11 0.28
C GLY A 207 1.20 10.14 -0.35
N ILE A 208 2.09 9.61 0.50
CA ILE A 208 3.18 8.69 0.17
C ILE A 208 3.04 7.41 1.01
N PHE A 209 3.49 6.28 0.48
CA PHE A 209 3.76 5.07 1.27
C PHE A 209 5.19 4.55 1.00
N VAL A 210 5.75 3.85 1.99
CA VAL A 210 7.14 3.36 2.01
C VAL A 210 7.20 1.92 2.48
#